data_AF-M0II60-F1
#
_entry.id   AF-M0II60-F1
#
_cell.length_a   1.000
_cell.length_b   1.000
_cell.length_c   1.000
_cell.angle_alpha   90.00
_cell.angle_beta   90.00
_cell.angle_gamma   90.00
#
_symmetry.space_group_name_H-M   'P 1'
#
loop_
_entity.id
_entity.type
_entity.pdbx_description
1 polymer ?
#
loop_
_entity_poly.entity_id
_entity_poly.type
_entity_poly.pdbx_seq_one_letter_code
_entity_poly.pdbx_strand_id
1 'polypeptide(L)' 'MIDPTIAQIGIPGGVELLVVLLIAVLLFGANKIPELARASGQALGEFKRGAEESKEALQGAAEDGGDVDDEDLEPAD' A
#
# COMPACT_ATOMS: atom_id res chain seq x y z
N MET A 1 -36.90 16.93 18.30
CA MET A 1 -36.66 15.63 17.66
C MET A 1 -35.69 15.89 16.53
N ILE A 2 -34.46 15.39 16.63
CA ILE A 2 -33.50 15.45 15.51
C ILE A 2 -33.84 14.25 14.63
N ASP A 3 -34.27 14.49 13.40
CA ASP A 3 -34.58 13.42 12.45
C ASP A 3 -33.31 12.58 12.18
N PRO A 4 -33.38 11.24 12.30
CA PRO A 4 -32.23 10.35 12.10
C PRO A 4 -31.70 10.35 10.64
N THR A 5 -32.35 11.09 9.75
CA THR A 5 -32.08 11.19 8.31
C THR A 5 -30.74 11.87 7.97
N ILE A 6 -30.17 12.68 8.87
CA ILE A 6 -28.92 13.43 8.61
C ILE A 6 -27.66 12.63 8.99
N ALA A 7 -27.78 11.61 9.86
CA ALA A 7 -26.65 10.72 10.19
C ALA A 7 -26.30 9.73 9.04
N GLN A 8 -27.10 9.73 7.97
CA GLN A 8 -26.96 8.87 6.78
C GLN A 8 -25.98 9.42 5.72
N ILE A 9 -25.40 10.61 5.91
CA ILE A 9 -24.38 11.15 5.00
C ILE A 9 -23.01 10.65 5.47
N GLY A 10 -22.64 9.43 5.13
CA GLY A 10 -21.24 9.04 5.26
C GLY A 10 -20.95 7.58 4.99
N ILE A 11 -21.72 6.66 5.58
CA ILE A 11 -21.47 5.23 5.40
C ILE A 11 -22.82 4.50 5.41
N PRO A 12 -23.23 3.84 4.31
CA PRO A 12 -24.39 2.97 4.33
C PRO A 12 -24.22 1.90 5.41
N GLY A 13 -25.26 1.67 6.21
CA GLY A 13 -25.24 0.70 7.29
C GLY A 13 -24.91 -0.72 6.80
N GLY A 14 -24.60 -1.63 7.72
CA GLY A 14 -24.17 -2.99 7.37
C GLY A 14 -25.13 -3.76 6.45
N VAL A 15 -26.45 -3.51 6.57
CA VAL A 15 -27.47 -4.10 5.69
C VAL A 15 -27.43 -3.53 4.28
N GLU A 16 -27.31 -2.21 4.14
CA GLU A 16 -27.23 -1.54 2.83
C GLU A 16 -25.97 -1.99 2.07
N LEU A 17 -24.83 -2.09 2.76
CA LEU A 17 -23.60 -2.66 2.21
C LEU A 17 -23.77 -4.12 1.75
N LEU A 18 -24.49 -4.94 2.52
CA LEU A 18 -24.79 -6.32 2.16
C LEU A 18 -25.63 -6.42 0.88
N VAL A 19 -26.62 -5.53 0.70
CA VAL A 19 -27.45 -5.48 -0.50
C VAL A 19 -26.61 -5.05 -1.71
N VAL A 20 -25.76 -4.04 -1.57
CA VAL A 20 -24.84 -3.60 -2.64
C VAL A 20 -23.88 -4.73 -3.01
N LEU A 21 -23.31 -5.42 -2.02
CA LEU A 21 -22.43 -6.57 -2.24
C LEU A 21 -23.17 -7.70 -2.97
N LEU A 22 -24.42 -7.99 -2.59
CA LEU A 22 -25.25 -8.99 -3.25
C LEU A 22 -25.47 -8.65 -4.72
N ILE A 23 -25.81 -7.39 -5.04
CA ILE A 23 -25.97 -6.92 -6.42
C ILE A 23 -24.65 -7.06 -7.19
N ALA A 24 -23.53 -6.64 -6.60
CA ALA A 24 -22.21 -6.79 -7.22
C ALA A 24 -21.88 -8.27 -7.51
N VAL A 25 -22.20 -9.18 -6.58
CA VAL A 25 -22.02 -10.62 -6.75
C VAL A 25 -22.93 -11.18 -7.84
N LEU A 26 -24.16 -10.68 -8.02
CA LEU A 26 -25.03 -11.11 -9.12
C LEU A 26 -24.52 -10.64 -10.48
N LEU A 27 -23.93 -9.44 -10.56
CA LEU A 27 -23.40 -8.87 -11.81
C LEU A 27 -22.06 -9.50 -12.21
N PHE A 28 -21.14 -9.64 -11.25
CA PHE A 28 -19.77 -10.10 -11.51
C PHE A 28 -19.56 -11.59 -11.18
N GLY A 29 -20.43 -12.20 -10.38
CA GLY A 29 -20.28 -13.56 -9.87
C GLY A 29 -19.53 -13.63 -8.53
N ALA A 30 -19.93 -14.56 -7.66
CA ALA A 30 -19.37 -14.74 -6.31
C ALA A 30 -17.86 -15.04 -6.29
N ASN A 31 -17.33 -15.59 -7.39
CA ASN A 31 -15.92 -15.93 -7.51
C ASN A 31 -15.04 -14.79 -8.01
N LYS A 32 -15.60 -13.78 -8.71
CA LYS A 32 -14.77 -12.74 -9.35
C LYS A 32 -14.22 -11.71 -8.37
N ILE A 33 -15.01 -11.28 -7.39
CA ILE A 33 -14.56 -10.36 -6.35
C ILE A 33 -13.36 -10.93 -5.57
N PRO A 34 -13.40 -12.17 -5.03
CA PRO A 34 -12.27 -12.74 -4.29
C PRO A 34 -11.07 -13.07 -5.20
N GLU A 35 -11.30 -13.47 -6.45
CA GLU A 35 -10.23 -13.71 -7.43
C GLU A 35 -9.46 -12.41 -7.73
N LEU A 36 -10.18 -11.32 -7.99
CA LEU A 36 -9.58 -9.99 -8.21
C LEU A 36 -8.84 -9.50 -6.97
N ALA A 37 -9.43 -9.67 -5.78
CA ALA A 37 -8.79 -9.29 -4.52
C ALA A 37 -7.47 -10.06 -4.28
N ARG A 38 -7.45 -11.37 -4.56
CA ARG A 38 -6.24 -12.20 -4.46
C ARG A 38 -5.16 -11.77 -5.44
N ALA A 39 -5.51 -11.61 -6.72
CA ALA A 39 -4.57 -11.18 -7.75
C ALA A 39 -4.00 -9.78 -7.45
N SER A 40 -4.86 -8.85 -7.04
CA SER A 40 -4.47 -7.48 -6.67
C SER A 40 -3.59 -7.48 -5.41
N GLY A 41 -3.95 -8.29 -4.41
CA GLY A 41 -3.18 -8.44 -3.18
C GLY A 41 -1.78 -9.02 -3.43
N GLN A 42 -1.66 -10.03 -4.30
CA GLN A 42 -0.38 -10.60 -4.68
C GLN A 42 0.48 -9.58 -5.43
N ALA A 43 -0.10 -8.85 -6.40
CA ALA A 43 0.61 -7.80 -7.13
C ALA A 43 1.10 -6.69 -6.19
N LEU A 44 0.26 -6.23 -5.26
CA LEU A 44 0.63 -5.21 -4.29
C LEU A 44 1.68 -5.71 -3.29
N GLY A 45 1.66 -7.00 -2.95
CA GLY A 45 2.67 -7.66 -2.11
C GLY A 45 4.05 -7.68 -2.76
N GLU A 46 4.13 -8.17 -4.01
CA GLU A 46 5.40 -8.17 -4.77
C GLU A 46 5.90 -6.76 -5.04
N PHE A 47 5.00 -5.81 -5.33
CA PHE A 47 5.37 -4.41 -5.49
C PHE A 47 6.00 -3.83 -4.22
N LYS A 48 5.40 -4.10 -3.05
CA LYS A 48 5.95 -3.64 -1.76
C LYS A 48 7.33 -4.23 -1.48
N ARG A 49 7.52 -5.53 -1.75
CA ARG A 49 8.81 -6.21 -1.57
C ARG A 49 9.89 -5.63 -2.48
N GLY A 50 9.60 -5.44 -3.77
CA GLY A 50 10.53 -4.82 -4.71
C GLY A 50 10.85 -3.35 -4.37
N ALA A 51 9.87 -2.61 -3.84
CA ALA A 51 10.10 -1.26 -3.35
C ALA A 51 11.01 -1.20 -2.12
N GLU A 52 10.90 -2.18 -1.22
CA GLU A 52 11.76 -2.31 -0.04
C GLU A 52 13.20 -2.70 -0.41
N GLU A 53 13.37 -3.68 -1.29
CA GLU A 53 14.69 -4.06 -1.86
C GLU A 53 15.34 -2.87 -2.59
N SER A 54 14.57 -2.08 -3.35
CA SER A 54 15.07 -0.88 -4.02
C SER A 54 15.54 0.18 -3.03
N LYS A 55 14.81 0.35 -1.91
CA LYS A 55 15.18 1.30 -0.86
C LYS A 55 16.46 0.87 -0.13
N GLU A 56 16.59 -0.42 0.16
CA GLU A 56 17.78 -1.00 0.79
C GLU A 56 19.02 -0.86 -0.10
N ALA A 57 18.88 -1.15 -1.41
CA ALA A 57 19.98 -0.96 -2.37
C ALA A 57 20.45 0.51 -2.44
N LEU A 58 19.52 1.47 -2.36
CA LEU A 58 19.86 2.89 -2.35
C LEU A 58 20.51 3.34 -1.03
N GLN A 59 20.13 2.74 0.11
CA GLN A 59 20.76 3.03 1.40
C GLN A 59 22.17 2.41 1.48
N GLY A 60 22.33 1.15 1.09
CA GLY A 60 23.65 0.51 1.05
C GLY A 60 24.63 1.24 0.13
N ALA A 61 24.16 1.74 -1.02
CA ALA A 61 24.99 2.55 -1.92
C ALA A 61 25.34 3.95 -1.35
N ALA A 62 24.56 4.48 -0.42
CA ALA A 62 24.85 5.74 0.26
C ALA A 62 25.79 5.55 1.46
N GLU A 63 25.81 4.36 2.06
CA GLU A 63 26.68 4.02 3.19
C GLU A 63 28.10 3.61 2.74
N ASP A 64 28.25 2.99 1.56
CA ASP A 64 29.56 2.55 1.00
C ASP A 64 30.44 3.70 0.44
N GLY A 65 29.91 4.93 0.39
CA GLY A 65 30.64 6.12 -0.10
C GLY A 65 31.27 7.00 0.99
N GLY A 66 31.23 6.58 2.26
CA GLY A 66 31.59 7.42 3.42
C GLY A 66 33.03 7.31 3.91
N ASP A 67 33.79 6.30 3.47
CA ASP A 67 35.16 6.06 3.93
C ASP A 67 36.18 6.52 2.85
N VAL A 68 36.26 7.83 2.63
CA VAL A 68 37.48 8.42 2.05
C VAL A 68 38.20 9.04 3.23
N ASP A 69 39.21 8.31 3.72
CA ASP A 69 40.06 8.71 4.83
C ASP A 69 40.66 10.11 4.58
N ASP A 70 40.18 11.11 5.32
CA ASP A 70 40.77 12.45 5.44
C ASP A 70 42.11 12.42 6.24
N GLU A 71 42.82 11.28 6.30
CA GLU A 71 44.03 11.10 7.12
C GLU A 71 45.35 11.38 6.36
N ASP A 72 45.34 11.62 5.05
CA ASP A 72 46.56 11.81 4.23
C ASP A 72 46.85 13.28 3.81
N LEU A 73 46.22 14.28 4.44
CA LEU A 73 46.57 15.68 4.23
C LEU A 73 47.69 16.12 5.19
N GLU A 74 48.92 15.63 4.97
CA GLU A 74 50.12 16.29 5.51
C GLU A 74 50.29 17.65 4.80
N PRO A 75 50.21 18.79 5.52
CA PRO A 75 50.61 20.07 4.95
C PRO A 75 52.13 20.05 4.78
N ALA A 76 52.60 19.98 3.54
CA ALA A 76 54.00 20.20 3.21
C ALA A 76 54.40 21.63 3.63
N ASP A 77 55.44 21.71 4.47
CA ASP A 77 56.07 22.95 4.97
C ASP A 77 56.52 23.94 3.87
#